data_AF-A0A9W7L261-F1
#
_entry.id   AF-A0A9W7L261-F1
#
_cell.length_a   1.000
_cell.length_b   1.000
_cell.length_c   1.000
_cell.angle_alpha   90.00
_cell.angle_beta   90.00
_cell.angle_gamma   90.00
#
_symmetry.space_group_name_H-M   'P 1'
#
loop_
_entity.id
_entity.type
_entity.pdbx_description
1 polymer ?
#
loop_
_entity_poly.entity_id
_entity_poly.type
_entity_poly.pdbx_seq_one_letter_code
_entity_poly.pdbx_strand_id
1 'polypeptide(L)'
;MSMSHPPSRSQNQAVAVQARRILDERNARKRAEYDSQLLANRIQHLKDEMERAKKRTVEAMKRQKEIQVMKMESQKRKELAKIPKPVRKKREEEEQLNGPWIHGGTHFKTTGPEGMRKDVILKLKAEREAKEKKERAAKIEAIKKKRLEMLAIKKKQEEERIAKLKEQYKKKMEDEAKKREEAEKKLTVLENTEAELIEELRKQQEEQKIAYQKLQDTIVTKKE
;
A
#
# COMPACT_ATOMS: atom_id res chain seq x y z
N MET A 1 41.41 -21.00 -13.71
CA MET A 1 40.87 -20.16 -12.61
C MET A 1 40.55 -18.77 -13.15
N SER A 2 39.51 -18.11 -12.64
CA SER A 2 39.14 -16.74 -13.06
C SER A 2 39.34 -15.81 -11.87
N MET A 3 40.29 -14.88 -11.95
CA MET A 3 40.52 -13.86 -10.92
C MET A 3 39.39 -12.81 -10.98
N SER A 4 38.27 -13.07 -10.30
CA SER A 4 37.28 -12.04 -10.00
C SER A 4 37.93 -10.99 -9.10
N HIS A 5 38.23 -9.83 -9.65
CA HIS A 5 38.81 -8.74 -8.87
C HIS A 5 37.74 -8.24 -7.88
N PRO A 6 38.07 -8.02 -6.60
CA PRO A 6 37.11 -7.53 -5.64
C PRO A 6 36.59 -6.14 -6.05
N PRO A 7 35.30 -5.85 -5.87
CA PRO A 7 34.74 -4.54 -6.23
C PRO A 7 35.42 -3.44 -5.43
N SER A 8 35.80 -2.35 -6.10
CA SER A 8 36.50 -1.23 -5.50
C SER A 8 35.68 -0.56 -4.39
N ARG A 9 36.38 0.10 -3.45
CA ARG A 9 35.73 0.84 -2.35
C ARG A 9 34.68 1.86 -2.85
N SER A 10 34.94 2.49 -4.01
CA SER A 10 34.02 3.39 -4.69
C SER A 10 32.76 2.68 -5.22
N GLN A 11 32.90 1.53 -5.88
CA GLN A 11 31.75 0.74 -6.34
C GLN A 11 30.88 0.26 -5.17
N ASN A 12 31.50 -0.17 -4.05
CA ASN A 12 30.75 -0.59 -2.86
C ASN A 12 30.00 0.58 -2.21
N GLN A 13 30.60 1.78 -2.18
CA GLN A 13 29.91 3.00 -1.72
C GLN A 13 28.75 3.39 -2.65
N ALA A 14 28.92 3.32 -3.98
CA ALA A 14 27.87 3.63 -4.94
C ALA A 14 26.65 2.70 -4.79
N VAL A 15 26.88 1.39 -4.61
CA VAL A 15 25.81 0.41 -4.33
C VAL A 15 25.13 0.69 -2.99
N ALA A 16 25.88 1.06 -1.94
CA ALA A 16 25.30 1.40 -0.64
C ALA A 16 24.43 2.67 -0.69
N VAL A 17 24.82 3.70 -1.45
CA VAL A 17 24.01 4.92 -1.68
C VAL A 17 22.75 4.60 -2.48
N GLN A 18 22.84 3.74 -3.51
CA GLN A 18 21.70 3.26 -4.29
C GLN A 18 20.71 2.46 -3.42
N ALA A 19 21.20 1.56 -2.56
CA ALA A 19 20.37 0.80 -1.64
C ALA A 19 19.65 1.68 -0.61
N ARG A 20 20.31 2.73 -0.10
CA ARG A 20 19.69 3.73 0.79
C ARG A 20 18.55 4.45 0.09
N ARG A 21 18.74 4.98 -1.13
CA ARG A 21 17.68 5.67 -1.88
C ARG A 21 16.42 4.81 -2.09
N ILE A 22 16.56 3.52 -2.40
CA ILE A 22 15.40 2.60 -2.48
C ILE A 22 14.70 2.45 -1.11
N LEU A 23 15.47 2.36 -0.02
CA LEU A 23 14.92 2.28 1.34
C LEU A 23 14.17 3.56 1.70
N ASP A 24 14.73 4.72 1.37
CA ASP A 24 14.21 6.04 1.69
C ASP A 24 12.87 6.30 0.96
N GLU A 25 12.79 6.04 -0.35
CA GLU A 25 11.52 6.15 -1.09
C GLU A 25 10.46 5.15 -0.57
N ARG A 26 10.84 3.91 -0.28
CA ARG A 26 9.93 2.91 0.30
C ARG A 26 9.43 3.34 1.69
N ASN A 27 10.24 4.05 2.46
CA ASN A 27 9.89 4.60 3.77
C ASN A 27 9.09 5.91 3.69
N ALA A 28 9.20 6.66 2.59
CA ALA A 28 8.32 7.80 2.29
C ALA A 28 6.94 7.30 1.86
N ARG A 29 6.89 6.36 0.91
CA ARG A 29 5.66 5.69 0.44
C ARG A 29 4.87 5.06 1.59
N LYS A 30 5.54 4.33 2.50
CA LYS A 30 4.92 3.77 3.71
C LYS A 30 4.34 4.80 4.67
N ARG A 31 4.90 6.01 4.74
CA ARG A 31 4.35 7.11 5.55
C ARG A 31 3.07 7.61 4.90
N ALA A 32 3.10 7.99 3.62
CA ALA A 32 1.89 8.36 2.88
C ALA A 32 0.79 7.28 2.91
N GLU A 33 1.15 5.99 2.83
CA GLU A 33 0.21 4.86 3.05
C GLU A 33 -0.48 4.93 4.42
N TYR A 34 0.29 5.11 5.50
CA TYR A 34 -0.19 5.18 6.89
C TYR A 34 -0.98 6.46 7.18
N ASP A 35 -0.48 7.61 6.73
CA ASP A 35 -1.13 8.91 6.88
C ASP A 35 -2.50 8.93 6.15
N SER A 36 -2.60 8.25 4.99
CA SER A 36 -3.88 8.03 4.30
C SER A 36 -4.87 7.15 5.09
N GLN A 37 -4.40 6.28 5.99
CA GLN A 37 -5.27 5.49 6.88
C GLN A 37 -5.75 6.33 8.08
N LEU A 38 -4.88 7.17 8.65
CA LEU A 38 -5.26 8.11 9.71
C LEU A 38 -6.31 9.12 9.23
N LEU A 39 -6.11 9.71 8.04
CA LEU A 39 -7.09 10.60 7.42
C LEU A 39 -8.41 9.87 7.15
N ALA A 40 -8.39 8.65 6.60
CA ALA A 40 -9.61 7.88 6.35
C ALA A 40 -10.42 7.61 7.64
N ASN A 41 -9.74 7.29 8.76
CA ASN A 41 -10.38 7.12 10.06
C ASN A 41 -10.98 8.43 10.59
N ARG A 42 -10.26 9.55 10.48
CA ARG A 42 -10.74 10.87 10.93
C ARG A 42 -11.91 11.38 10.08
N ILE A 43 -11.89 11.15 8.76
CA ILE A 43 -13.02 11.36 7.85
C ILE A 43 -14.25 10.56 8.27
N GLN A 44 -14.09 9.30 8.71
CA GLN A 44 -15.24 8.53 9.21
C GLN A 44 -15.80 9.13 10.50
N HIS A 45 -14.96 9.53 11.45
CA HIS A 45 -15.43 10.20 12.67
C HIS A 45 -16.16 11.53 12.38
N LEU A 46 -15.67 12.33 11.42
CA LEU A 46 -16.36 13.55 10.98
C LEU A 46 -17.75 13.25 10.39
N LYS A 47 -17.89 12.19 9.58
CA LYS A 47 -19.18 11.75 9.03
C LYS A 47 -20.14 11.30 10.13
N ASP A 48 -19.65 10.52 11.10
CA ASP A 48 -20.45 10.09 12.26
C ASP A 48 -20.91 11.30 13.09
N GLU A 49 -20.05 12.29 13.30
CA GLU A 49 -20.38 13.52 14.03
C GLU A 49 -21.38 14.41 13.28
N MET A 50 -21.24 14.55 11.96
CA MET A 50 -22.22 15.23 11.12
C MET A 50 -23.59 14.55 11.17
N GLU A 51 -23.64 13.22 11.12
CA GLU A 51 -24.91 12.48 11.20
C GLU A 51 -25.56 12.64 12.59
N ARG A 52 -24.77 12.63 13.67
CA ARG A 52 -25.22 12.93 15.03
C ARG A 52 -25.72 14.37 15.17
N ALA A 53 -25.04 15.35 14.56
CA ALA A 53 -25.46 16.74 14.56
C ALA A 53 -26.78 16.92 13.78
N LYS A 54 -26.91 16.34 12.59
CA LYS A 54 -28.16 16.28 11.79
C LYS A 54 -29.31 15.69 12.60
N LYS A 55 -29.10 14.53 13.24
CA LYS A 55 -30.10 13.88 14.11
C LYS A 55 -30.54 14.79 15.27
N ARG A 56 -29.59 15.43 15.97
CA ARG A 56 -29.88 16.38 17.07
C ARG A 56 -30.64 17.63 16.59
N THR A 57 -30.32 18.17 15.42
CA THR A 57 -31.00 19.34 14.83
C THR A 57 -32.44 18.99 14.45
N VAL A 58 -32.66 17.85 13.79
CA VAL A 58 -34.01 17.34 13.47
C VAL A 58 -34.80 17.07 14.75
N GLU A 59 -34.18 16.49 15.79
CA GLU A 59 -34.85 16.28 17.07
C GLU A 59 -35.22 17.59 17.77
N ALA A 60 -34.33 18.60 17.77
CA ALA A 60 -34.62 19.92 18.35
C ALA A 60 -35.81 20.58 17.64
N MET A 61 -35.85 20.54 16.30
CA MET A 61 -36.99 21.04 15.52
C MET A 61 -38.28 20.22 15.74
N LYS A 62 -38.17 18.90 15.92
CA LYS A 62 -39.32 18.04 16.26
C LYS A 62 -39.87 18.38 17.64
N ARG A 63 -39.01 18.48 18.66
CA ARG A 63 -39.36 18.92 20.02
C ARG A 63 -39.95 20.33 20.03
N GLN A 64 -39.45 21.24 19.19
CA GLN A 64 -39.99 22.60 19.06
C GLN A 64 -41.43 22.56 18.54
N LYS A 65 -41.69 21.80 17.46
CA LYS A 65 -43.03 21.59 16.91
C LYS A 65 -43.95 20.87 17.89
N GLU A 66 -43.46 19.86 18.60
CA GLU A 66 -44.20 19.16 19.66
C GLU A 66 -44.57 20.09 20.82
N ILE A 67 -43.67 21.00 21.23
CA ILE A 67 -43.96 22.00 22.26
C ILE A 67 -44.97 23.05 21.76
N GLN A 68 -44.89 23.48 20.49
CA GLN A 68 -45.89 24.37 19.90
C GLN A 68 -47.26 23.69 19.81
N VAL A 69 -47.33 22.46 19.31
CA VAL A 69 -48.55 21.64 19.29
C VAL A 69 -49.05 21.40 20.71
N MET A 70 -48.18 21.11 21.70
CA MET A 70 -48.57 20.97 23.11
C MET A 70 -48.98 22.29 23.77
N LYS A 71 -48.55 23.48 23.30
CA LYS A 71 -49.12 24.76 23.77
C LYS A 71 -50.56 24.91 23.25
N MET A 72 -50.78 24.71 21.95
CA MET A 72 -52.10 24.75 21.30
C MET A 72 -53.04 23.68 21.86
N GLU A 73 -52.55 22.44 22.02
CA GLU A 73 -53.28 21.35 22.67
C GLU A 73 -53.43 21.56 24.17
N SER A 74 -52.52 22.23 24.88
CA SER A 74 -52.75 22.51 26.32
C SER A 74 -53.81 23.59 26.51
N GLN A 75 -53.97 24.53 25.57
CA GLN A 75 -55.13 25.40 25.49
C GLN A 75 -56.39 24.55 25.20
N LYS A 76 -56.40 23.78 24.11
CA LYS A 76 -57.53 22.92 23.71
C LYS A 76 -57.87 21.79 24.70
N ARG A 77 -56.92 21.33 25.52
CA ARG A 77 -57.12 20.33 26.59
C ARG A 77 -57.55 20.96 27.90
N LYS A 78 -57.32 22.26 28.16
CA LYS A 78 -58.08 22.97 29.20
C LYS A 78 -59.57 23.01 28.86
N GLU A 79 -59.93 23.02 27.56
CA GLU A 79 -61.31 22.88 27.09
C GLU A 79 -61.81 21.41 27.17
N LEU A 80 -60.97 20.44 26.78
CA LEU A 80 -61.34 19.03 26.53
C LEU A 80 -60.98 17.97 27.60
N ALA A 81 -60.14 18.24 28.61
CA ALA A 81 -59.64 17.23 29.56
C ALA A 81 -60.66 16.78 30.63
N LYS A 82 -61.89 16.52 30.20
CA LYS A 82 -63.05 16.14 31.02
C LYS A 82 -63.30 14.62 31.04
N ILE A 83 -62.50 13.80 30.33
CA ILE A 83 -62.75 12.36 30.06
C ILE A 83 -61.42 11.55 30.03
N PRO A 84 -61.30 10.29 30.56
CA PRO A 84 -60.00 9.60 30.70
C PRO A 84 -59.87 8.09 30.29
N LYS A 85 -58.60 7.58 30.25
CA LYS A 85 -58.06 6.19 30.52
C LYS A 85 -57.68 5.19 29.35
N PRO A 86 -56.82 4.12 29.59
CA PRO A 86 -55.80 3.58 28.63
C PRO A 86 -55.67 2.00 28.56
N VAL A 87 -54.52 1.39 28.13
CA VAL A 87 -53.77 0.21 28.77
C VAL A 87 -52.83 -0.69 27.86
N ARG A 88 -51.58 -1.03 28.32
CA ARG A 88 -50.61 -2.18 28.04
C ARG A 88 -50.07 -2.48 26.58
N LYS A 89 -49.15 -3.45 26.29
CA LYS A 89 -47.79 -3.95 26.81
C LYS A 89 -47.32 -5.27 26.08
N LYS A 90 -45.99 -5.56 25.89
CA LYS A 90 -45.24 -6.87 25.64
C LYS A 90 -44.28 -6.91 24.38
N ARG A 91 -43.37 -7.92 24.31
CA ARG A 91 -42.55 -8.53 23.19
C ARG A 91 -41.00 -8.51 23.29
N GLU A 92 -40.36 -9.57 22.73
CA GLU A 92 -39.06 -10.19 23.15
C GLU A 92 -38.21 -10.77 21.93
N GLU A 93 -37.46 -11.91 22.04
CA GLU A 93 -36.78 -12.80 21.00
C GLU A 93 -35.25 -12.70 20.60
N GLU A 94 -34.67 -13.80 20.02
CA GLU A 94 -33.23 -14.30 19.94
C GLU A 94 -32.95 -15.25 18.68
N GLU A 95 -31.79 -15.80 18.17
CA GLU A 95 -30.27 -15.73 18.22
C GLU A 95 -29.60 -16.67 17.08
N GLN A 96 -28.27 -16.97 17.03
CA GLN A 96 -27.51 -18.11 16.33
C GLN A 96 -27.02 -18.01 14.82
N LEU A 97 -26.00 -18.72 14.21
CA LEU A 97 -24.81 -19.61 14.54
C LEU A 97 -23.84 -19.94 13.31
N ASN A 98 -22.73 -20.73 13.49
CA ASN A 98 -22.12 -21.81 12.59
C ASN A 98 -20.76 -21.63 11.74
N GLY A 99 -19.93 -22.70 11.49
CA GLY A 99 -18.91 -22.87 10.36
C GLY A 99 -17.40 -23.38 10.53
N PRO A 100 -16.86 -24.39 9.75
CA PRO A 100 -15.40 -24.90 9.71
C PRO A 100 -14.74 -25.35 8.32
N TRP A 101 -13.42 -25.72 8.16
CA TRP A 101 -12.74 -26.45 6.97
C TRP A 101 -11.18 -26.80 7.02
N ILE A 102 -10.60 -27.64 6.09
CA ILE A 102 -9.21 -27.68 5.40
C ILE A 102 -8.33 -29.03 5.31
N HIS A 103 -7.43 -29.24 4.28
CA HIS A 103 -6.67 -30.51 3.88
C HIS A 103 -5.21 -30.40 3.20
N GLY A 104 -4.47 -31.53 2.88
CA GLY A 104 -3.15 -31.69 2.12
C GLY A 104 -2.67 -33.20 1.93
N GLY A 105 -1.56 -33.78 1.35
CA GLY A 105 -0.29 -33.53 0.54
C GLY A 105 0.81 -34.66 0.79
N THR A 106 1.95 -35.08 0.13
CA THR A 106 2.80 -35.08 -1.16
C THR A 106 4.00 -36.14 -1.02
N HIS A 107 5.07 -36.53 -1.81
CA HIS A 107 5.62 -36.59 -3.22
C HIS A 107 7.07 -37.32 -3.34
N PHE A 108 7.47 -38.10 -4.39
CA PHE A 108 8.87 -38.70 -4.58
C PHE A 108 9.51 -38.88 -6.03
N LYS A 109 10.79 -39.38 -6.16
CA LYS A 109 11.81 -39.31 -7.30
C LYS A 109 12.48 -40.70 -7.68
N THR A 110 13.62 -41.03 -8.39
CA THR A 110 14.98 -40.53 -8.89
C THR A 110 15.69 -41.71 -9.72
N THR A 111 16.86 -41.81 -10.44
CA THR A 111 17.85 -41.08 -11.35
C THR A 111 18.99 -42.04 -11.90
N GLY A 112 19.90 -41.69 -12.89
CA GLY A 112 21.00 -42.58 -13.44
C GLY A 112 22.18 -41.96 -14.31
N PRO A 113 23.26 -42.70 -14.76
CA PRO A 113 24.65 -42.18 -15.06
C PRO A 113 25.43 -42.56 -16.40
N GLU A 114 26.74 -42.21 -16.54
CA GLU A 114 27.70 -42.33 -17.73
C GLU A 114 28.90 -43.35 -17.50
N GLY A 115 30.00 -43.57 -18.29
CA GLY A 115 30.69 -42.87 -19.43
C GLY A 115 32.10 -43.39 -19.90
N MET A 116 32.86 -42.63 -20.74
CA MET A 116 34.27 -42.83 -21.28
C MET A 116 34.46 -43.68 -22.60
N ARG A 117 35.62 -43.89 -23.32
CA ARG A 117 37.12 -43.64 -23.20
C ARG A 117 37.87 -43.55 -24.62
N LYS A 118 39.22 -43.70 -24.74
CA LYS A 118 40.09 -43.63 -25.99
C LYS A 118 41.46 -44.37 -25.86
N ASP A 119 42.22 -44.64 -26.96
CA ASP A 119 43.71 -44.43 -27.14
C ASP A 119 44.41 -45.13 -28.36
N VAL A 120 45.21 -44.41 -29.21
CA VAL A 120 46.38 -44.90 -30.04
C VAL A 120 47.25 -43.74 -30.59
N ILE A 121 48.46 -43.44 -30.07
CA ILE A 121 49.45 -42.50 -30.72
C ILE A 121 50.91 -42.81 -30.30
N LEU A 122 51.88 -43.02 -31.23
CA LEU A 122 53.33 -42.98 -30.86
C LEU A 122 54.40 -42.73 -31.97
N LYS A 123 54.34 -43.37 -33.14
CA LYS A 123 55.47 -43.51 -34.11
C LYS A 123 55.88 -42.29 -34.99
N LEU A 124 55.59 -41.05 -34.60
CA LEU A 124 55.64 -39.86 -35.50
C LEU A 124 56.70 -38.79 -35.14
N LYS A 125 57.81 -39.12 -34.47
CA LYS A 125 58.51 -38.15 -33.58
C LYS A 125 59.58 -37.20 -34.16
N ALA A 126 60.42 -37.55 -35.14
CA ALA A 126 61.62 -36.76 -35.46
C ALA A 126 61.38 -35.56 -36.40
N GLU A 127 60.79 -35.78 -37.58
CA GLU A 127 60.39 -34.70 -38.50
C GLU A 127 59.34 -33.76 -37.87
N ARG A 128 58.64 -34.29 -36.85
CA ARG A 128 57.80 -33.52 -35.94
C ARG A 128 58.54 -32.39 -35.24
N GLU A 129 59.83 -32.47 -34.91
CA GLU A 129 60.45 -31.44 -34.04
C GLU A 129 60.65 -30.08 -34.71
N ALA A 130 61.04 -30.05 -35.98
CA ALA A 130 61.20 -28.80 -36.73
C ALA A 130 59.84 -28.19 -37.10
N LYS A 131 58.88 -29.04 -37.48
CA LYS A 131 57.47 -28.66 -37.64
C LYS A 131 56.90 -28.17 -36.30
N GLU A 132 57.20 -28.85 -35.20
CA GLU A 132 56.81 -28.46 -33.84
C GLU A 132 57.40 -27.12 -33.44
N LYS A 133 58.63 -26.74 -33.78
CA LYS A 133 59.14 -25.40 -33.41
C LYS A 133 58.32 -24.28 -34.07
N LYS A 134 57.98 -24.42 -35.36
CA LYS A 134 57.07 -23.48 -36.06
C LYS A 134 55.62 -23.57 -35.56
N GLU A 135 55.10 -24.78 -35.37
CA GLU A 135 53.77 -25.01 -34.80
C GLU A 135 53.67 -24.53 -33.35
N ARG A 136 54.70 -24.63 -32.51
CA ARG A 136 54.73 -24.14 -31.12
C ARG A 136 54.66 -22.62 -31.11
N ALA A 137 55.38 -21.94 -32.01
CA ALA A 137 55.24 -20.49 -32.21
C ALA A 137 53.79 -20.13 -32.64
N ALA A 138 53.26 -20.77 -33.68
CA ALA A 138 51.89 -20.53 -34.15
C ALA A 138 50.82 -20.89 -33.09
N LYS A 139 51.04 -21.93 -32.29
CA LYS A 139 50.19 -22.31 -31.14
C LYS A 139 50.27 -21.26 -30.04
N ILE A 140 51.45 -20.71 -29.73
CA ILE A 140 51.62 -19.62 -28.76
C ILE A 140 50.87 -18.36 -29.24
N GLU A 141 50.93 -18.02 -30.52
CA GLU A 141 50.18 -16.88 -31.08
C GLU A 141 48.68 -17.13 -31.11
N ALA A 142 48.23 -18.32 -31.51
CA ALA A 142 46.82 -18.72 -31.43
C ALA A 142 46.30 -18.71 -29.98
N ILE A 143 47.13 -19.09 -28.99
CA ILE A 143 46.80 -19.01 -27.57
C ILE A 143 46.76 -17.55 -27.10
N LYS A 144 47.69 -16.68 -27.53
CA LYS A 144 47.65 -15.23 -27.26
C LYS A 144 46.36 -14.60 -27.82
N LYS A 145 46.04 -14.87 -29.09
CA LYS A 145 44.84 -14.37 -29.77
C LYS A 145 43.56 -14.84 -29.06
N LYS A 146 43.42 -16.15 -28.82
CA LYS A 146 42.29 -16.72 -28.05
C LYS A 146 42.19 -16.13 -26.63
N ARG A 147 43.31 -15.83 -25.97
CA ARG A 147 43.33 -15.18 -24.65
C ARG A 147 42.82 -13.73 -24.72
N LEU A 148 43.17 -12.97 -25.76
CA LEU A 148 42.66 -11.61 -25.98
C LEU A 148 41.17 -11.63 -26.33
N GLU A 149 40.73 -12.53 -27.22
CA GLU A 149 39.32 -12.74 -27.57
C GLU A 149 38.49 -13.11 -26.33
N MET A 150 38.96 -14.06 -25.52
CA MET A 150 38.32 -14.42 -24.25
C MET A 150 38.27 -13.28 -23.23
N LEU A 151 39.26 -12.38 -23.22
CA LEU A 151 39.23 -11.17 -22.36
C LEU A 151 38.24 -10.13 -22.89
N ALA A 152 38.14 -9.93 -24.20
CA ALA A 152 37.17 -9.04 -24.82
C ALA A 152 35.72 -9.53 -24.64
N ILE A 153 35.47 -10.84 -24.79
CA ILE A 153 34.18 -11.47 -24.50
C ILE A 153 33.80 -11.27 -23.03
N LYS A 154 34.73 -11.51 -22.10
CA LYS A 154 34.49 -11.29 -20.65
C LYS A 154 34.15 -9.84 -20.33
N LYS A 155 34.88 -8.86 -20.91
CA LYS A 155 34.56 -7.43 -20.73
C LYS A 155 33.15 -7.10 -21.21
N LYS A 156 32.78 -7.52 -22.43
CA LYS A 156 31.41 -7.31 -22.95
C LYS A 156 30.34 -7.95 -22.06
N GLN A 157 30.56 -9.18 -21.58
CA GLN A 157 29.63 -9.85 -20.65
C GLN A 157 29.50 -9.13 -19.30
N GLU A 158 30.59 -8.54 -18.80
CA GLU A 158 30.60 -7.74 -17.57
C GLU A 158 29.91 -6.37 -17.76
N GLU A 159 30.20 -5.68 -18.88
CA GLU A 159 29.55 -4.44 -19.31
C GLU A 159 28.03 -4.63 -19.48
N GLU A 160 27.60 -5.68 -20.20
CA GLU A 160 26.19 -6.07 -20.34
C GLU A 160 25.53 -6.36 -18.98
N ARG A 161 26.21 -7.08 -18.08
CA ARG A 161 25.70 -7.40 -16.75
C ARG A 161 25.52 -6.13 -15.91
N ILE A 162 26.48 -5.21 -15.98
CA ILE A 162 26.40 -3.90 -15.31
C ILE A 162 25.28 -3.05 -15.91
N ALA A 163 25.09 -3.05 -17.23
CA ALA A 163 24.00 -2.34 -17.90
C ALA A 163 22.62 -2.88 -17.47
N LYS A 164 22.42 -4.20 -17.50
CA LYS A 164 21.18 -4.88 -17.06
C LYS A 164 20.87 -4.59 -15.59
N LEU A 165 21.88 -4.56 -14.72
CA LEU A 165 21.70 -4.18 -13.30
C LEU A 165 21.32 -2.69 -13.13
N LYS A 166 21.93 -1.77 -13.89
CA LYS A 166 21.57 -0.34 -13.88
C LYS A 166 20.14 -0.11 -14.37
N GLU A 167 19.71 -0.82 -15.41
CA GLU A 167 18.36 -0.74 -15.96
C GLU A 167 17.32 -1.28 -14.95
N GLN A 168 17.58 -2.43 -14.33
CA GLN A 168 16.73 -2.98 -13.26
C GLN A 168 16.64 -2.06 -12.05
N TYR A 169 17.74 -1.38 -11.68
CA TYR A 169 17.72 -0.37 -10.62
C TYR A 169 16.86 0.83 -11.02
N LYS A 170 17.03 1.36 -12.24
CA LYS A 170 16.23 2.49 -12.75
C LYS A 170 14.73 2.17 -12.73
N LYS A 171 14.32 1.02 -13.28
CA LYS A 171 12.92 0.57 -13.28
C LYS A 171 12.34 0.48 -11.86
N LYS A 172 13.08 -0.11 -10.90
CA LYS A 172 12.65 -0.16 -9.49
C LYS A 172 12.48 1.22 -8.84
N MET A 173 13.34 2.19 -9.16
CA MET A 173 13.17 3.57 -8.67
C MET A 173 11.93 4.23 -9.30
N GLU A 174 11.69 4.04 -10.59
CA GLU A 174 10.51 4.56 -11.30
C GLU A 174 9.20 3.92 -10.78
N ASP A 175 9.20 2.63 -10.48
CA ASP A 175 8.04 1.91 -9.95
C ASP A 175 7.72 2.30 -8.49
N GLU A 176 8.71 2.59 -7.66
CA GLU A 176 8.47 3.10 -6.30
C GLU A 176 8.08 4.58 -6.30
N ALA A 177 8.65 5.40 -7.19
CA ALA A 177 8.25 6.79 -7.37
C ALA A 177 6.79 6.93 -7.81
N LYS A 178 6.32 6.12 -8.78
CA LYS A 178 4.91 6.11 -9.21
C LYS A 178 3.96 5.74 -8.08
N LYS A 179 4.23 4.67 -7.33
CA LYS A 179 3.38 4.26 -6.20
C LYS A 179 3.37 5.30 -5.07
N ARG A 180 4.47 6.05 -4.91
CA ARG A 180 4.54 7.18 -4.00
C ARG A 180 3.69 8.35 -4.50
N GLU A 181 3.77 8.70 -5.79
CA GLU A 181 2.92 9.71 -6.42
C GLU A 181 1.43 9.35 -6.34
N GLU A 182 1.07 8.07 -6.53
CA GLU A 182 -0.29 7.54 -6.34
C GLU A 182 -0.75 7.66 -4.87
N ALA A 183 0.12 7.36 -3.91
CA ALA A 183 -0.18 7.50 -2.47
C ALA A 183 -0.32 8.96 -2.05
N GLU A 184 0.56 9.86 -2.51
CA GLU A 184 0.50 11.31 -2.27
C GLU A 184 -0.77 11.92 -2.90
N LYS A 185 -1.13 11.56 -4.14
CA LYS A 185 -2.39 11.96 -4.78
C LYS A 185 -3.62 11.51 -3.98
N LYS A 186 -3.64 10.26 -3.50
CA LYS A 186 -4.71 9.74 -2.63
C LYS A 186 -4.78 10.51 -1.32
N LEU A 187 -3.64 10.85 -0.73
CA LEU A 187 -3.53 11.63 0.50
C LEU A 187 -4.16 13.02 0.31
N THR A 188 -3.81 13.76 -0.74
CA THR A 188 -4.41 15.08 -1.04
C THR A 188 -5.92 15.01 -1.28
N VAL A 189 -6.45 13.96 -1.93
CA VAL A 189 -7.91 13.78 -2.06
C VAL A 189 -8.58 13.59 -0.70
N LEU A 190 -7.93 12.88 0.23
CA LEU A 190 -8.44 12.72 1.59
C LEU A 190 -8.32 14.01 2.41
N GLU A 191 -7.23 14.77 2.31
CA GLU A 191 -7.08 16.09 2.95
C GLU A 191 -8.20 17.06 2.52
N ASN A 192 -8.47 17.14 1.21
CA ASN A 192 -9.57 17.95 0.68
C ASN A 192 -10.94 17.48 1.21
N THR A 193 -11.19 16.15 1.19
CA THR A 193 -12.43 15.56 1.74
C THR A 193 -12.58 15.86 3.24
N GLU A 194 -11.49 15.85 4.00
CA GLU A 194 -11.50 16.18 5.44
C GLU A 194 -11.83 17.66 5.65
N ALA A 195 -11.23 18.57 4.87
CA ALA A 195 -11.48 20.00 4.95
C ALA A 195 -12.96 20.35 4.63
N GLU A 196 -13.51 19.76 3.56
CA GLU A 196 -14.92 19.89 3.18
C GLU A 196 -15.85 19.43 4.31
N LEU A 197 -15.60 18.25 4.89
CA LEU A 197 -16.40 17.72 6.01
C LEU A 197 -16.28 18.57 7.28
N ILE A 198 -15.11 19.17 7.56
CA ILE A 198 -14.93 20.12 8.67
C ILE A 198 -15.77 21.39 8.44
N GLU A 199 -15.86 21.88 7.20
CA GLU A 199 -16.75 23.01 6.88
C GLU A 199 -18.23 22.66 6.98
N GLU A 200 -18.66 21.49 6.46
CA GLU A 200 -20.05 21.04 6.58
C GLU A 200 -20.43 20.82 8.05
N LEU A 201 -19.55 20.24 8.86
CA LEU A 201 -19.78 20.05 10.30
C LEU A 201 -19.91 21.39 11.03
N ARG A 202 -19.09 22.41 10.70
CA ARG A 202 -19.22 23.77 11.25
C ARG A 202 -20.56 24.42 10.88
N LYS A 203 -20.97 24.33 9.61
CA LYS A 203 -22.29 24.81 9.13
C LYS A 203 -23.42 24.10 9.90
N GLN A 204 -23.32 22.78 10.07
CA GLN A 204 -24.30 21.97 10.78
C GLN A 204 -24.38 22.27 12.29
N GLN A 205 -23.26 22.61 12.93
CA GLN A 205 -23.21 23.02 14.34
C GLN A 205 -23.87 24.39 14.57
N GLU A 206 -23.74 25.33 13.63
CA GLU A 206 -24.44 26.62 13.74
C GLU A 206 -25.95 26.47 13.48
N GLU A 207 -26.38 25.63 12.52
CA GLU A 207 -27.79 25.24 12.37
C GLU A 207 -28.35 24.60 13.66
N GLN A 208 -27.56 23.73 14.30
CA GLN A 208 -27.94 23.07 15.55
C GLN A 208 -28.09 24.08 16.70
N LYS A 209 -27.18 25.06 16.80
CA LYS A 209 -27.24 26.17 17.75
C LYS A 209 -28.48 27.04 17.54
N ILE A 210 -28.80 27.39 16.29
CA ILE A 210 -30.04 28.11 15.93
C ILE A 210 -31.29 27.29 16.27
N ALA A 211 -31.28 25.97 16.07
CA ALA A 211 -32.40 25.09 16.40
C ALA A 211 -32.60 24.97 17.93
N TYR A 212 -31.53 24.87 18.72
CA TYR A 212 -31.63 24.88 20.18
C TYR A 212 -32.06 26.24 20.74
N GLN A 213 -31.61 27.36 20.17
CA GLN A 213 -32.07 28.69 20.56
C GLN A 213 -33.59 28.82 20.34
N LYS A 214 -34.07 28.49 19.13
CA LYS A 214 -35.51 28.48 18.81
C LYS A 214 -36.32 27.54 19.72
N LEU A 215 -35.76 26.40 20.11
CA LEU A 215 -36.38 25.49 21.09
C LEU A 215 -36.45 26.15 22.48
N GLN A 216 -35.36 26.75 22.96
CA GLN A 216 -35.30 27.48 24.22
C GLN A 216 -36.31 28.64 24.26
N ASP A 217 -36.42 29.43 23.19
CA ASP A 217 -37.41 30.51 23.07
C ASP A 217 -38.85 29.98 23.20
N THR A 218 -39.16 28.84 22.56
CA THR A 218 -40.48 28.21 22.71
C THR A 218 -40.75 27.64 24.11
N ILE A 219 -39.72 27.36 24.91
CA ILE A 219 -39.85 26.91 26.30
C ILE A 219 -40.01 28.12 27.24
N VAL A 220 -39.20 29.16 27.09
CA VAL A 220 -39.09 30.31 28.00
C VAL A 220 -40.26 31.30 27.87
N THR A 221 -40.94 31.34 26.71
CA THR A 221 -42.18 32.12 26.44
C THR A 221 -43.38 31.60 27.24
N LYS A 222 -43.31 31.72 28.58
CA LYS A 222 -44.29 31.24 29.56
C LYS A 222 -44.07 31.84 30.97
N LYS A 223 -43.51 33.05 31.06
CA LYS A 223 -43.01 33.66 32.31
C LYS A 223 -43.49 35.10 32.59
N GLU A 224 -44.46 35.53 31.80
CA GLU A 224 -45.31 36.72 31.98
C GLU A 224 -46.76 36.23 32.08
#